data_AF-A0A3D1F577-F1
#
_entry.id   AF-A0A3D1F577-F1
#
_cell.length_a   1.000
_cell.length_b   1.000
_cell.length_c   1.000
_cell.angle_alpha   90.00
_cell.angle_beta   90.00
_cell.angle_gamma   90.00
#
_symmetry.space_group_name_H-M   'P 1'
#
loop_
_entity.id
_entity.type
_entity.pdbx_description
1 polymer ?
#
loop_
_entity_poly.entity_id
_entity_poly.type
_entity_poly.pdbx_seq_one_letter_code
_entity_poly.pdbx_strand_id
1 'polypeptide(L)'
;MMIRPLHLMCLILGLVTFGCTTSPWVNQHLGDKTTSHHPVTKDTIDHAKKLSPEQAVVIDPNIIFSISNCAMGSHTDYAWTQTIDGHPRFTVAWPNHRHVWPSFNFMQVDPKVYPILVMTYRAKNTVQNSFWDYHIDLFSKTEKYRSPYRGIRPDVPTVGMPLVADGQLREYRVDTRTCQFKPGDGITPTNPYYSIWFGTRSGQQVPATFDFVGLRFESTDQTRPQTAYADDVPISVRVVDQTGLPINNAKVVVDAQRLNFARSDMTNKEGLATITPLKNEVDQHMIRVEKDGFVTTEFFNVTPLVNKPVTLHMSKAVVFRGTVVDDRGKGIPDVAVRMYPANRFESSSGGKVNTRVAVKTDSDGRWQSPPMPVEVTDMCLRLTHPDYVSDNHAMIKAGHSAKEMTLNYPIAVMHDGITFQSKVIPAQDLTLEKLKVVLTMDTLHNEQLKALTQSKDQFKFFTIARQSGQIFITAQNHEPLLIDFNASTKALPESVQLKPGRHLVGQIIYPSGMSTRLERLEIRLGNKQQFSVRSTKIDNDGNWEFKNAPTNVPLILYANVRNQRVKIAEIGPNENKVQITMPTSDSQPQSKSNGSSLQPNLAKLLGIFRLGNTAK
;
A
#
# COMPACT_ATOMS: atom_id res chain seq x y z
N MET A 1 2.36 -79.20 1.25
CA MET A 1 1.87 -77.98 1.93
C MET A 1 1.30 -77.09 0.83
N MET A 2 -0.03 -77.10 0.67
CA MET A 2 -0.73 -76.54 -0.49
C MET A 2 -0.93 -75.02 -0.35
N ILE A 3 -0.63 -74.32 -1.44
CA ILE A 3 -1.04 -72.94 -1.72
C ILE A 3 -2.48 -72.99 -2.26
N ARG A 4 -3.38 -72.16 -1.71
CA ARG A 4 -4.66 -71.80 -2.35
C ARG A 4 -4.82 -70.28 -2.38
N PRO A 5 -5.29 -69.70 -3.50
CA PRO A 5 -5.60 -68.28 -3.64
C PRO A 5 -7.08 -67.99 -3.37
N LEU A 6 -7.42 -66.75 -2.99
CA LEU A 6 -8.79 -66.26 -3.09
C LEU A 6 -8.85 -64.86 -3.71
N HIS A 7 -9.89 -64.68 -4.51
CA HIS A 7 -10.15 -63.63 -5.48
C HIS A 7 -10.61 -62.29 -4.89
N LEU A 8 -10.20 -61.22 -5.59
CA LEU A 8 -11.00 -60.12 -6.16
C LEU A 8 -12.15 -59.50 -5.32
N MET A 9 -11.99 -58.22 -4.99
CA MET A 9 -13.11 -57.28 -5.04
C MET A 9 -12.61 -55.88 -5.43
N CYS A 10 -12.99 -55.46 -6.65
CA CYS A 10 -12.89 -54.09 -7.13
C CYS A 10 -13.82 -53.19 -6.31
N LEU A 11 -13.30 -52.07 -5.79
CA LEU A 11 -14.14 -50.95 -5.40
C LEU A 11 -13.63 -49.67 -6.06
N ILE A 12 -14.56 -49.04 -6.77
CA ILE A 12 -14.43 -47.85 -7.60
C ILE A 12 -14.10 -46.66 -6.69
N LEU A 13 -12.91 -46.09 -6.84
CA LEU A 13 -12.57 -44.77 -6.28
C LEU A 13 -13.12 -43.69 -7.21
N GLY A 14 -14.31 -43.19 -6.87
CA GLY A 14 -14.84 -41.95 -7.44
C GLY A 14 -14.02 -40.76 -6.94
N LEU A 15 -13.14 -40.24 -7.80
CA LEU A 15 -12.53 -38.93 -7.61
C LEU A 15 -13.63 -37.85 -7.73
N VAL A 16 -14.10 -37.34 -6.60
CA VAL A 16 -14.87 -36.10 -6.55
C VAL A 16 -13.87 -34.95 -6.39
N THR A 17 -13.56 -34.29 -7.50
CA THR A 17 -12.85 -33.01 -7.51
C THR A 17 -13.81 -31.93 -7.03
N PHE A 18 -13.65 -31.49 -5.79
CA PHE A 18 -14.39 -30.33 -5.28
C PHE A 18 -13.71 -29.04 -5.76
N GLY A 19 -14.38 -28.34 -6.67
CA GLY A 19 -13.99 -27.01 -7.14
C GLY A 19 -14.13 -25.97 -6.04
N CYS A 20 -13.01 -25.33 -5.68
CA CYS A 20 -13.05 -24.00 -5.09
C CYS A 20 -13.73 -23.07 -6.11
N THR A 21 -14.86 -22.47 -5.74
CA THR A 21 -15.46 -21.37 -6.50
C THR A 21 -14.62 -20.11 -6.31
N THR A 22 -13.46 -20.07 -6.98
CA THR A 22 -12.85 -18.81 -7.37
C THR A 22 -13.87 -18.02 -8.17
N SER A 23 -13.94 -16.70 -7.97
CA SER A 23 -14.71 -15.80 -8.83
C SER A 23 -14.58 -16.26 -10.30
N PRO A 24 -15.69 -16.50 -11.04
CA PRO A 24 -15.64 -17.03 -12.41
C PRO A 24 -14.76 -16.19 -13.35
N TRP A 25 -14.48 -14.94 -12.98
CA TRP A 25 -13.67 -14.01 -13.74
C TRP A 25 -12.16 -14.27 -13.69
N VAL A 26 -11.62 -15.01 -12.69
CA VAL A 26 -10.16 -14.99 -12.43
C VAL A 26 -9.40 -16.18 -13.03
N ASN A 27 -10.05 -17.34 -13.24
CA ASN A 27 -9.32 -18.56 -13.64
C ASN A 27 -9.68 -19.13 -15.01
N GLN A 28 -10.71 -18.63 -15.70
CA GLN A 28 -11.18 -19.29 -16.92
C GLN A 28 -10.51 -18.85 -18.23
N HIS A 29 -9.65 -17.81 -18.26
CA HIS A 29 -9.17 -17.22 -19.52
C HIS A 29 -7.64 -17.04 -19.67
N LEU A 30 -6.82 -17.59 -18.77
CA LEU A 30 -5.35 -17.65 -18.98
C LEU A 30 -4.96 -18.86 -19.84
N GLY A 31 -5.60 -19.02 -21.00
CA GLY A 31 -5.18 -19.98 -22.01
C GLY A 31 -3.79 -19.60 -22.53
N ASP A 32 -2.82 -20.49 -22.29
CA ASP A 32 -1.44 -20.49 -22.79
C ASP A 32 -1.30 -19.80 -24.16
N LYS A 33 -0.49 -18.72 -24.24
CA LYS A 33 0.34 -18.42 -25.42
C LYS A 33 1.26 -17.18 -25.37
N THR A 34 1.30 -16.35 -24.32
CA THR A 34 2.10 -15.09 -24.39
C THR A 34 3.06 -14.82 -23.23
N THR A 35 3.11 -15.66 -22.19
CA THR A 35 4.06 -15.49 -21.09
C THR A 35 5.15 -16.56 -21.14
N SER A 36 6.41 -16.14 -21.07
CA SER A 36 7.54 -17.06 -20.96
C SER A 36 8.43 -16.71 -19.77
N HIS A 37 9.06 -17.75 -19.21
CA HIS A 37 10.06 -17.65 -18.17
C HIS A 37 11.35 -18.30 -18.63
N HIS A 38 12.41 -17.50 -18.73
CA HIS A 38 13.73 -17.98 -19.11
C HIS A 38 14.72 -17.78 -17.95
N PRO A 39 15.63 -18.73 -17.69
CA PRO A 39 16.82 -18.47 -16.89
C PRO A 39 17.64 -17.35 -17.54
N VAL A 40 18.24 -16.49 -16.71
CA VAL A 40 18.94 -15.28 -17.18
C VAL A 40 20.37 -15.29 -16.67
N THR A 41 21.31 -14.81 -17.48
CA THR A 41 22.71 -14.61 -17.07
C THR A 41 22.99 -13.14 -16.79
N LYS A 42 24.13 -12.84 -16.15
CA LYS A 42 24.58 -11.44 -15.98
C LYS A 42 24.68 -10.71 -17.32
N ASP A 43 25.13 -11.40 -18.36
CA ASP A 43 25.27 -10.85 -19.72
C ASP A 43 23.93 -10.37 -20.28
N THR A 44 22.81 -11.01 -19.94
CA THR A 44 21.48 -10.54 -20.36
C THR A 44 21.13 -9.19 -19.75
N ILE A 45 21.47 -8.96 -18.47
CA ILE A 45 21.24 -7.68 -17.80
C ILE A 45 22.11 -6.59 -18.44
N ASP A 46 23.39 -6.90 -18.68
CA ASP A 46 24.32 -5.96 -19.29
C ASP A 46 23.99 -5.68 -20.76
N HIS A 47 23.43 -6.65 -21.48
CA HIS A 47 22.89 -6.47 -22.83
C HIS A 47 21.64 -5.59 -22.82
N ALA A 48 20.70 -5.82 -21.91
CA ALA A 48 19.48 -5.01 -21.80
C ALA A 48 19.80 -3.53 -21.59
N LYS A 49 20.86 -3.20 -20.84
CA LYS A 49 21.34 -1.82 -20.65
C LYS A 49 21.95 -1.18 -21.90
N LYS A 50 22.30 -1.98 -22.91
CA LYS A 50 22.88 -1.54 -24.18
C LYS A 50 21.85 -1.36 -25.30
N LEU A 51 20.58 -1.69 -25.05
CA LEU A 51 19.51 -1.49 -26.03
C LEU A 51 19.35 -0.01 -26.33
N SER A 52 19.28 0.33 -27.61
CA SER A 52 19.05 1.71 -28.03
C SER A 52 17.61 2.15 -27.72
N PRO A 53 17.35 3.47 -27.59
CA PRO A 53 16.00 4.00 -27.41
C PRO A 53 14.98 3.49 -28.44
N GLU A 54 15.38 3.24 -29.69
CA GLU A 54 14.52 2.72 -30.76
C GLU A 54 14.09 1.27 -30.51
N GLN A 55 14.93 0.50 -29.83
CA GLN A 55 14.68 -0.91 -29.54
C GLN A 55 13.84 -1.08 -28.27
N ALA A 56 14.10 -0.27 -27.24
CA ALA A 56 13.41 -0.38 -25.97
C ALA A 56 13.43 0.93 -25.16
N VAL A 57 12.52 1.03 -24.19
CA VAL A 57 12.68 1.94 -23.05
C VAL A 57 13.19 1.12 -21.87
N VAL A 58 14.44 1.36 -21.45
CA VAL A 58 15.08 0.62 -20.34
C VAL A 58 14.94 1.41 -19.06
N ILE A 59 14.34 0.82 -18.03
CA ILE A 59 14.00 1.50 -16.79
C ILE A 59 15.08 1.29 -15.74
N ASP A 60 15.44 2.38 -15.05
CA ASP A 60 16.33 2.32 -13.89
C ASP A 60 15.64 1.53 -12.75
N PRO A 61 16.19 0.39 -12.30
CA PRO A 61 15.60 -0.34 -11.18
C PRO A 61 15.61 0.48 -9.88
N ASN A 62 16.46 1.52 -9.76
CA ASN A 62 16.59 2.35 -8.57
C ASN A 62 15.66 3.59 -8.55
N ILE A 63 14.57 3.58 -9.31
CA ILE A 63 13.51 4.59 -9.14
C ILE A 63 12.95 4.60 -7.71
N ILE A 64 12.41 5.75 -7.31
CA ILE A 64 11.86 5.92 -5.96
C ILE A 64 10.56 5.14 -5.79
N PHE A 65 10.64 4.04 -5.05
CA PHE A 65 9.47 3.33 -4.53
C PHE A 65 9.04 3.90 -3.18
N SER A 66 7.75 4.18 -3.05
CA SER A 66 7.14 4.56 -1.78
C SER A 66 6.50 3.35 -1.12
N ILE A 67 6.41 3.37 0.20
CA ILE A 67 5.69 2.34 0.97
C ILE A 67 4.23 2.76 1.08
N SER A 68 3.30 1.88 0.66
CA SER A 68 1.87 2.21 0.58
C SER A 68 0.99 1.23 1.37
N ASN A 69 -0.06 1.77 2.00
CA ASN A 69 -1.07 0.99 2.71
C ASN A 69 -2.27 0.64 1.82
N CYS A 70 -2.12 0.71 0.49
CA CYS A 70 -3.17 0.46 -0.48
C CYS A 70 -3.53 -1.03 -0.64
N ALA A 71 -2.79 -1.94 -0.02
CA ALA A 71 -3.05 -3.37 -0.08
C ALA A 71 -4.37 -3.70 0.65
N MET A 72 -5.48 -3.78 -0.08
CA MET A 72 -6.79 -4.12 0.50
C MET A 72 -6.86 -5.55 1.08
N GLY A 73 -6.77 -5.67 2.40
CA GLY A 73 -6.83 -6.95 3.11
C GLY A 73 -5.48 -7.67 3.12
N SER A 74 -5.08 -8.17 4.30
CA SER A 74 -3.77 -8.80 4.56
C SER A 74 -2.55 -7.90 4.33
N HIS A 75 -2.72 -6.56 4.32
CA HIS A 75 -1.60 -5.62 4.42
C HIS A 75 -0.79 -5.88 5.69
N THR A 76 0.52 -5.84 5.61
CA THR A 76 1.41 -5.79 6.78
C THR A 76 2.36 -4.61 6.67
N ASP A 77 2.70 -4.03 7.81
CA ASP A 77 3.78 -3.05 7.92
C ASP A 77 5.12 -3.71 8.27
N TYR A 78 5.14 -5.03 8.45
CA TYR A 78 6.38 -5.79 8.57
C TYR A 78 6.97 -6.10 7.19
N ALA A 79 7.31 -5.02 6.50
CA ALA A 79 7.84 -5.00 5.15
C ALA A 79 8.83 -3.84 4.99
N TRP A 80 9.86 -4.04 4.19
CA TRP A 80 10.88 -3.02 3.94
C TRP A 80 11.51 -3.17 2.56
N THR A 81 12.31 -2.17 2.19
CA THR A 81 13.12 -2.17 0.97
C THR A 81 14.58 -2.07 1.36
N GLN A 82 15.44 -2.83 0.69
CA GLN A 82 16.89 -2.75 0.85
C GLN A 82 17.56 -2.82 -0.52
N THR A 83 18.75 -2.26 -0.67
CA THR A 83 19.54 -2.41 -1.90
C THR A 83 20.45 -3.63 -1.80
N ILE A 84 20.36 -4.54 -2.75
CA ILE A 84 21.23 -5.72 -2.87
C ILE A 84 21.81 -5.69 -4.29
N ASP A 85 23.13 -5.81 -4.44
CA ASP A 85 23.84 -5.73 -5.73
C ASP A 85 23.35 -4.59 -6.65
N GLY A 86 23.12 -3.41 -6.06
CA GLY A 86 22.71 -2.21 -6.81
C GLY A 86 21.27 -2.19 -7.30
N HIS A 87 20.40 -3.08 -6.82
CA HIS A 87 18.97 -3.10 -7.15
C HIS A 87 18.10 -3.24 -5.88
N PRO A 88 16.83 -2.78 -5.90
CA PRO A 88 15.96 -2.91 -4.75
C PRO A 88 15.46 -4.35 -4.55
N ARG A 89 15.56 -4.81 -3.31
CA ARG A 89 14.87 -5.99 -2.77
C ARG A 89 13.72 -5.52 -1.89
N PHE A 90 12.51 -5.93 -2.22
CA PHE A 90 11.34 -5.78 -1.39
C PHE A 90 11.17 -7.03 -0.52
N THR A 91 10.90 -6.85 0.77
CA THR A 91 10.68 -7.97 1.69
C THR A 91 9.34 -7.82 2.39
N VAL A 92 8.57 -8.91 2.46
CA VAL A 92 7.39 -9.05 3.32
C VAL A 92 7.66 -10.18 4.30
N ALA A 93 7.91 -9.84 5.56
CA ALA A 93 8.34 -10.83 6.54
C ALA A 93 7.18 -11.48 7.30
N TRP A 94 6.03 -10.81 7.43
CA TRP A 94 4.89 -11.38 8.11
C TRP A 94 4.22 -12.46 7.26
N PRO A 95 4.02 -13.71 7.73
CA PRO A 95 3.46 -14.80 6.93
C PRO A 95 2.04 -14.55 6.39
N ASN A 96 1.75 -14.99 5.17
CA ASN A 96 0.46 -14.82 4.46
C ASN A 96 -0.02 -13.36 4.29
N HIS A 97 0.85 -12.40 4.55
CA HIS A 97 0.57 -10.98 4.38
C HIS A 97 1.25 -10.44 3.15
N ARG A 98 0.80 -9.27 2.72
CA ARG A 98 1.29 -8.61 1.52
C ARG A 98 1.63 -7.16 1.80
N HIS A 99 2.46 -6.61 0.93
CA HIS A 99 2.78 -5.20 0.92
C HIS A 99 2.89 -4.73 -0.54
N VAL A 100 2.67 -3.43 -0.77
CA VAL A 100 2.75 -2.81 -2.10
C VAL A 100 3.66 -1.60 -2.08
N TRP A 101 4.56 -1.55 -3.06
CA TRP A 101 5.53 -0.48 -3.29
C TRP A 101 5.24 0.25 -4.61
N PRO A 102 4.45 1.33 -4.59
CA PRO A 102 4.25 2.16 -5.77
C PRO A 102 5.43 3.11 -6.05
N SER A 103 5.78 3.23 -7.32
CA SER A 103 6.54 4.34 -7.89
C SER A 103 5.61 5.18 -8.76
N PHE A 104 5.30 6.39 -8.27
CA PHE A 104 4.46 7.38 -8.95
C PHE A 104 5.29 8.36 -9.77
N ASN A 105 4.64 8.98 -10.78
CA ASN A 105 5.24 9.98 -11.67
C ASN A 105 6.36 9.38 -12.53
N PHE A 106 6.06 8.23 -13.11
CA PHE A 106 6.96 7.59 -14.05
C PHE A 106 6.86 8.26 -15.43
N MET A 107 7.99 8.43 -16.10
CA MET A 107 8.04 8.96 -17.47
C MET A 107 7.23 8.08 -18.43
N GLN A 108 6.30 8.68 -19.17
CA GLN A 108 5.25 7.97 -19.92
C GLN A 108 5.75 7.05 -21.03
N VAL A 109 5.58 5.73 -20.91
CA VAL A 109 5.90 4.79 -22.00
C VAL A 109 4.66 4.56 -22.87
N ASP A 110 4.77 4.81 -24.17
CA ASP A 110 3.69 4.54 -25.14
C ASP A 110 3.66 3.04 -25.52
N PRO A 111 2.62 2.29 -25.12
CA PRO A 111 2.51 0.87 -25.45
C PRO A 111 2.25 0.60 -26.93
N LYS A 112 1.91 1.60 -27.75
CA LYS A 112 1.83 1.43 -29.21
C LYS A 112 3.21 1.25 -29.81
N VAL A 113 4.22 1.91 -29.23
CA VAL A 113 5.61 1.86 -29.67
C VAL A 113 6.35 0.71 -28.96
N TYR A 114 6.13 0.55 -27.66
CA TYR A 114 6.82 -0.43 -26.82
C TYR A 114 5.84 -1.38 -26.11
N PRO A 115 5.15 -2.27 -26.85
CA PRO A 115 4.11 -3.12 -26.28
C PRO A 115 4.65 -4.29 -25.45
N ILE A 116 5.94 -4.62 -25.55
CA ILE A 116 6.46 -5.82 -24.87
C ILE A 116 7.14 -5.45 -23.57
N LEU A 117 6.47 -5.71 -22.44
CA LEU A 117 7.09 -5.57 -21.13
C LEU A 117 8.00 -6.76 -20.87
N VAL A 118 9.23 -6.47 -20.45
CA VAL A 118 10.18 -7.48 -19.99
C VAL A 118 10.74 -7.08 -18.63
N MET A 119 10.59 -7.96 -17.64
CA MET A 119 11.07 -7.77 -16.29
C MET A 119 12.06 -8.87 -15.93
N THR A 120 13.22 -8.48 -15.38
CA THR A 120 14.18 -9.40 -14.79
C THR A 120 14.08 -9.30 -13.27
N TYR A 121 13.95 -10.44 -12.59
CA TYR A 121 13.69 -10.48 -11.15
C TYR A 121 14.25 -11.73 -10.48
N ARG A 122 14.31 -11.72 -9.14
CA ARG A 122 14.36 -12.93 -8.30
C ARG A 122 13.23 -12.87 -7.31
N ALA A 123 12.50 -13.96 -7.14
CA ALA A 123 11.43 -14.05 -6.14
C ALA A 123 11.63 -15.29 -5.28
N LYS A 124 11.35 -15.21 -3.98
CA LYS A 124 11.42 -16.37 -3.08
C LYS A 124 10.28 -16.33 -2.09
N ASN A 125 9.74 -17.50 -1.75
CA ASN A 125 8.78 -17.71 -0.65
C ASN A 125 7.46 -16.95 -0.80
N THR A 126 7.03 -16.72 -2.03
CA THR A 126 5.84 -15.93 -2.31
C THR A 126 4.70 -16.80 -2.80
N VAL A 127 3.47 -16.42 -2.47
CA VAL A 127 2.28 -17.19 -2.89
C VAL A 127 1.87 -16.77 -4.31
N GLN A 128 1.54 -17.72 -5.19
CA GLN A 128 1.11 -17.47 -6.57
C GLN A 128 -0.42 -17.60 -6.75
N ASN A 129 -1.21 -17.27 -5.73
CA ASN A 129 -2.59 -17.77 -5.65
C ASN A 129 -3.63 -16.68 -5.92
N SER A 130 -3.22 -15.43 -6.12
CA SER A 130 -4.15 -14.35 -6.41
C SER A 130 -3.53 -13.21 -7.22
N PHE A 131 -4.40 -12.53 -7.97
CA PHE A 131 -4.19 -11.25 -8.65
C PHE A 131 -3.43 -10.20 -7.83
N TRP A 132 -3.52 -10.25 -6.49
CA TRP A 132 -2.89 -9.27 -5.61
C TRP A 132 -1.54 -9.71 -5.05
N ASP A 133 -1.14 -10.95 -5.30
CA ASP A 133 0.09 -11.48 -4.72
C ASP A 133 1.31 -10.97 -5.51
N TYR A 134 1.13 -10.73 -6.81
CA TYR A 134 2.05 -10.04 -7.71
C TYR A 134 1.30 -9.22 -8.75
N HIS A 135 1.57 -7.92 -8.79
CA HIS A 135 1.12 -7.08 -9.88
C HIS A 135 2.20 -6.06 -10.20
N ILE A 136 2.30 -5.75 -11.50
CA ILE A 136 2.74 -4.45 -11.97
C ILE A 136 1.48 -3.72 -12.43
N ASP A 137 1.09 -2.72 -11.66
CA ASP A 137 0.04 -1.81 -12.12
C ASP A 137 0.66 -0.70 -12.95
N LEU A 138 0.26 -0.65 -14.22
CA LEU A 138 0.60 0.43 -15.13
C LEU A 138 -0.62 1.35 -15.24
N PHE A 139 -0.55 2.53 -14.61
CA PHE A 139 -1.66 3.47 -14.61
C PHE A 139 -1.56 4.44 -15.78
N SER A 140 -2.70 4.82 -16.36
CA SER A 140 -2.78 5.95 -17.28
C SER A 140 -3.49 7.14 -16.63
N LYS A 141 -3.00 8.35 -16.91
CA LYS A 141 -3.58 9.58 -16.39
C LYS A 141 -4.79 9.97 -17.23
N THR A 142 -5.97 9.43 -16.92
CA THR A 142 -7.22 9.98 -17.49
C THR A 142 -7.67 11.17 -16.63
N GLU A 143 -8.19 12.22 -17.25
CA GLU A 143 -8.62 13.46 -16.55
C GLU A 143 -9.62 13.20 -15.40
N LYS A 144 -10.33 12.07 -15.45
CA LYS A 144 -11.37 11.67 -14.50
C LYS A 144 -10.81 11.18 -13.16
N TYR A 145 -9.56 10.70 -13.11
CA TYR A 145 -8.92 10.17 -11.89
C TYR A 145 -7.93 11.17 -11.27
N ARG A 146 -8.44 12.31 -10.78
CA ARG A 146 -7.64 13.32 -10.07
C ARG A 146 -7.33 13.02 -8.60
N SER A 147 -7.74 11.87 -8.05
CA SER A 147 -7.45 11.56 -6.64
C SER A 147 -6.45 10.42 -6.49
N PRO A 148 -5.21 10.70 -6.03
CA PRO A 148 -4.24 9.66 -5.70
C PRO A 148 -4.61 8.83 -4.46
N TYR A 149 -5.70 9.16 -3.74
CA TYR A 149 -6.04 8.52 -2.46
C TYR A 149 -7.52 8.20 -2.24
N ARG A 150 -8.47 8.69 -3.06
CA ARG A 150 -9.89 8.37 -2.86
C ARG A 150 -10.24 7.03 -3.51
N GLY A 151 -10.09 5.98 -2.71
CA GLY A 151 -10.73 4.69 -2.95
C GLY A 151 -10.34 4.06 -4.28
N ILE A 152 -9.04 3.77 -4.44
CA ILE A 152 -8.51 2.94 -5.53
C ILE A 152 -9.27 1.61 -5.46
N ARG A 153 -10.33 1.51 -6.25
CA ARG A 153 -11.01 0.25 -6.49
C ARG A 153 -10.06 -0.63 -7.32
N PRO A 154 -10.21 -1.97 -7.26
CA PRO A 154 -9.41 -2.98 -7.98
C PRO A 154 -9.41 -2.91 -9.51
N ASP A 155 -9.74 -1.76 -10.08
CA ASP A 155 -10.18 -1.60 -11.47
C ASP A 155 -9.03 -1.09 -12.33
N VAL A 156 -7.83 -1.57 -12.01
CA VAL A 156 -6.58 -1.25 -12.70
C VAL A 156 -6.22 -2.47 -13.56
N PRO A 157 -5.75 -2.28 -14.79
CA PRO A 157 -5.15 -3.35 -15.57
C PRO A 157 -3.88 -3.83 -14.88
N THR A 158 -4.02 -4.86 -14.06
CA THR A 158 -2.87 -5.65 -13.64
C THR A 158 -2.51 -6.60 -14.77
N VAL A 159 -1.23 -6.66 -15.10
CA VAL A 159 -0.71 -7.89 -15.65
C VAL A 159 -0.63 -8.87 -14.48
N GLY A 160 -1.55 -9.82 -14.39
CA GLY A 160 -1.42 -10.94 -13.46
C GLY A 160 -0.21 -11.77 -13.90
N MET A 161 0.94 -11.57 -13.25
CA MET A 161 2.18 -12.24 -13.63
C MET A 161 2.32 -13.52 -12.82
N PRO A 162 2.33 -14.71 -13.44
CA PRO A 162 2.63 -15.97 -12.74
C PRO A 162 4.13 -16.06 -12.41
N LEU A 163 4.64 -15.18 -11.55
CA LEU A 163 6.07 -15.09 -11.25
C LEU A 163 6.58 -16.34 -10.52
N VAL A 164 7.64 -16.95 -11.02
CA VAL A 164 8.29 -18.13 -10.43
C VAL A 164 9.12 -17.70 -9.21
N ALA A 165 8.84 -18.29 -8.05
CA ALA A 165 9.39 -17.88 -6.75
C ALA A 165 10.44 -18.85 -6.18
N ASP A 166 11.41 -19.26 -7.01
CA ASP A 166 12.44 -20.25 -6.69
C ASP A 166 13.78 -19.65 -6.25
N GLY A 167 13.86 -18.33 -6.10
CA GLY A 167 15.05 -17.57 -5.76
C GLY A 167 16.05 -17.38 -6.91
N GLN A 168 15.77 -17.94 -8.09
CA GLN A 168 16.65 -17.82 -9.25
C GLN A 168 16.39 -16.52 -10.01
N LEU A 169 17.38 -16.11 -10.82
CA LEU A 169 17.20 -15.00 -11.75
C LEU A 169 16.30 -15.45 -12.91
N ARG A 170 15.15 -14.79 -13.03
CA ARG A 170 14.12 -15.08 -14.01
C ARG A 170 13.86 -13.85 -14.88
N GLU A 171 13.51 -14.10 -16.13
CA GLU A 171 12.86 -13.11 -16.98
C GLU A 171 11.35 -13.41 -17.03
N TYR A 172 10.54 -12.36 -17.02
CA TYR A 172 9.12 -12.40 -17.36
C TYR A 172 8.88 -11.49 -18.54
N ARG A 173 8.25 -12.01 -19.58
CA ARG A 173 7.94 -11.30 -20.82
C ARG A 173 6.44 -11.36 -21.09
N VAL A 174 5.83 -10.23 -21.45
CA VAL A 174 4.41 -10.15 -21.80
C VAL A 174 4.16 -9.07 -22.86
N ASP A 175 3.26 -9.34 -23.79
CA ASP A 175 2.68 -8.30 -24.64
C ASP A 175 1.54 -7.60 -23.89
N THR A 176 1.77 -6.35 -23.50
CA THR A 176 0.84 -5.59 -22.68
C THR A 176 -0.47 -5.27 -23.40
N ARG A 177 -0.50 -5.33 -24.75
CA ARG A 177 -1.72 -5.16 -25.54
C ARG A 177 -2.70 -6.32 -25.34
N THR A 178 -2.20 -7.49 -24.95
CA THR A 178 -3.00 -8.70 -24.68
C THR A 178 -3.54 -8.74 -23.26
N CYS A 179 -3.14 -7.80 -22.40
CA CYS A 179 -3.63 -7.74 -21.03
C CYS A 179 -5.10 -7.32 -21.03
N GLN A 180 -5.92 -7.96 -20.21
CA GLN A 180 -7.34 -7.65 -20.12
C GLN A 180 -7.55 -6.39 -19.26
N PHE A 181 -8.23 -5.40 -19.82
CA PHE A 181 -8.67 -4.19 -19.12
C PHE A 181 -10.14 -4.36 -18.76
N LYS A 182 -10.53 -4.02 -17.53
CA LYS A 182 -11.94 -4.08 -17.14
C LYS A 182 -12.74 -3.04 -17.96
N PRO A 183 -13.87 -3.44 -18.58
CA PRO A 183 -14.74 -2.49 -19.27
C PRO A 183 -15.27 -1.42 -18.30
N GLY A 184 -15.09 -0.14 -18.63
CA GLY A 184 -15.64 1.00 -17.87
C GLY A 184 -14.60 1.91 -17.20
N ASP A 185 -13.33 1.50 -17.11
CA ASP A 185 -12.31 2.29 -16.40
C ASP A 185 -11.70 3.43 -17.22
N GLY A 186 -12.05 3.51 -18.52
CA GLY A 186 -11.46 4.48 -19.44
C GLY A 186 -9.98 4.25 -19.73
N ILE A 187 -9.42 3.13 -19.25
CA ILE A 187 -8.07 2.69 -19.55
C ILE A 187 -8.14 1.74 -20.74
N THR A 188 -7.50 2.11 -21.84
CA THR A 188 -7.34 1.24 -23.00
C THR A 188 -5.90 0.73 -23.08
N PRO A 189 -5.63 -0.39 -23.78
CA PRO A 189 -4.27 -0.88 -24.03
C PRO A 189 -3.33 0.12 -24.72
N THR A 190 -3.89 1.22 -25.25
CA THR A 190 -3.18 2.28 -25.95
C THR A 190 -2.76 3.44 -25.05
N ASN A 191 -3.17 3.45 -23.78
CA ASN A 191 -2.86 4.56 -22.90
C ASN A 191 -1.42 4.45 -22.37
N PRO A 192 -0.69 5.58 -22.24
CA PRO A 192 0.68 5.57 -21.74
C PRO A 192 0.75 5.18 -20.26
N TYR A 193 1.85 4.53 -19.89
CA TYR A 193 2.12 4.06 -18.53
C TYR A 193 2.76 5.15 -17.66
N TYR A 194 2.18 5.45 -16.49
CA TYR A 194 2.54 6.59 -15.62
C TYR A 194 2.97 6.21 -14.19
N SER A 195 2.83 4.95 -13.80
CA SER A 195 3.37 4.44 -12.53
C SER A 195 3.62 2.95 -12.62
N ILE A 196 4.47 2.45 -11.72
CA ILE A 196 4.81 1.02 -11.58
C ILE A 196 4.59 0.68 -10.11
N TRP A 197 3.83 -0.36 -9.82
CA TRP A 197 3.57 -0.80 -8.46
C TRP A 197 4.07 -2.21 -8.32
N PHE A 198 4.75 -2.55 -7.23
CA PHE A 198 5.12 -3.93 -6.93
C PHE A 198 4.34 -4.42 -5.73
N GLY A 199 3.50 -5.43 -5.91
CA GLY A 199 2.92 -6.20 -4.82
C GLY A 199 3.75 -7.44 -4.54
N THR A 200 3.94 -7.79 -3.28
CA THR A 200 4.49 -9.10 -2.89
C THR A 200 3.70 -9.65 -1.71
N ARG A 201 3.42 -10.95 -1.71
CA ARG A 201 2.82 -11.67 -0.60
C ARG A 201 3.71 -12.81 -0.12
N SER A 202 3.91 -12.89 1.19
CA SER A 202 4.62 -13.99 1.85
C SER A 202 3.80 -15.26 1.91
N GLY A 203 4.50 -16.40 1.86
CA GLY A 203 3.97 -17.71 2.16
C GLY A 203 3.67 -17.92 3.65
N GLN A 204 3.35 -19.16 4.03
CA GLN A 204 2.88 -19.49 5.38
C GLN A 204 3.95 -19.45 6.47
N GLN A 205 5.23 -19.58 6.16
CA GLN A 205 6.27 -19.84 7.18
C GLN A 205 7.58 -19.07 7.00
N VAL A 206 7.71 -18.25 5.97
CA VAL A 206 8.99 -17.61 5.63
C VAL A 206 8.77 -16.23 5.01
N PRO A 207 9.68 -15.26 5.26
CA PRO A 207 9.66 -13.99 4.56
C PRO A 207 9.69 -14.19 3.05
N ALA A 208 8.83 -13.45 2.35
CA ALA A 208 8.91 -13.29 0.91
C ALA A 208 9.92 -12.21 0.56
N THR A 209 10.72 -12.48 -0.48
CA THR A 209 11.63 -11.49 -1.05
C THR A 209 11.40 -11.36 -2.55
N PHE A 210 11.47 -10.13 -3.05
CA PHE A 210 11.40 -9.81 -4.47
C PHE A 210 12.54 -8.86 -4.84
N ASP A 211 13.48 -9.33 -5.64
CA ASP A 211 14.58 -8.55 -6.20
C ASP A 211 14.14 -7.99 -7.55
N PHE A 212 13.98 -6.67 -7.63
CA PHE A 212 13.65 -6.00 -8.87
C PHE A 212 14.93 -5.63 -9.62
N VAL A 213 15.38 -6.51 -10.51
CA VAL A 213 16.71 -6.41 -11.14
C VAL A 213 16.69 -5.52 -12.37
N GLY A 214 15.61 -5.55 -13.16
CA GLY A 214 15.46 -4.70 -14.33
C GLY A 214 14.07 -4.74 -14.92
N LEU A 215 13.73 -3.68 -15.65
CA LEU A 215 12.49 -3.55 -16.40
C LEU A 215 12.78 -2.83 -17.71
N ARG A 216 12.16 -3.29 -18.80
CA ARG A 216 12.19 -2.63 -20.09
C ARG A 216 10.90 -2.85 -20.85
N PHE A 217 10.64 -1.95 -21.78
CA PHE A 217 9.55 -2.06 -22.74
C PHE A 217 10.16 -2.12 -24.14
N GLU A 218 10.03 -3.25 -24.83
CA GLU A 218 10.62 -3.47 -26.15
C GLU A 218 9.61 -3.15 -27.26
N SER A 219 10.15 -2.63 -28.36
CA SER A 219 9.42 -2.46 -29.62
C SER A 219 9.24 -3.81 -30.32
N THR A 220 8.08 -4.02 -30.95
CA THR A 220 7.87 -5.14 -31.88
C THR A 220 8.36 -4.85 -33.29
N ASP A 221 8.56 -3.58 -33.62
CA ASP A 221 8.97 -3.15 -34.94
C ASP A 221 10.49 -3.17 -35.05
N GLN A 222 11.04 -4.35 -35.31
CA GLN A 222 12.47 -4.51 -35.64
C GLN A 222 12.83 -3.92 -37.01
N THR A 223 11.82 -3.53 -37.81
CA THR A 223 11.99 -2.95 -39.14
C THR A 223 11.99 -1.43 -39.13
N ARG A 224 11.63 -0.81 -37.98
CA ARG A 224 11.71 0.64 -37.81
C ARG A 224 13.14 1.05 -38.14
N PRO A 225 13.35 1.99 -39.09
CA PRO A 225 14.67 2.50 -39.36
C PRO A 225 15.31 2.89 -38.03
N GLN A 226 16.51 2.39 -37.76
CA GLN A 226 17.33 2.82 -36.62
C GLN A 226 17.84 4.25 -36.84
N THR A 227 16.99 5.15 -37.34
CA THR A 227 17.24 6.57 -37.26
C THR A 227 17.27 6.89 -35.79
N ALA A 228 18.47 7.24 -35.31
CA ALA A 228 18.70 7.65 -33.95
C ALA A 228 17.64 8.68 -33.54
N TYR A 229 17.08 8.54 -32.33
CA TYR A 229 16.25 9.58 -31.74
C TYR A 229 16.96 10.93 -31.89
N ALA A 230 16.24 11.91 -32.41
CA ALA A 230 16.76 13.26 -32.53
C ALA A 230 17.00 13.85 -31.14
N ASP A 231 18.04 14.68 -31.06
CA ASP A 231 18.22 15.58 -29.92
C ASP A 231 17.03 16.53 -29.81
N ASP A 232 16.63 16.82 -28.57
CA ASP A 232 15.66 17.86 -28.25
C ASP A 232 16.36 19.20 -27.98
N VAL A 233 15.57 20.23 -27.66
CA VAL A 233 16.08 21.54 -27.23
C VAL A 233 16.90 21.38 -25.94
N PRO A 234 18.14 21.94 -25.88
CA PRO A 234 18.95 21.89 -24.68
C PRO A 234 18.24 22.49 -23.46
N ILE A 235 18.27 21.77 -22.34
CA ILE A 235 17.75 22.22 -21.06
C ILE A 235 18.89 22.81 -20.26
N SER A 236 18.82 24.11 -19.99
CA SER A 236 19.70 24.76 -19.01
C SER A 236 19.09 24.68 -17.62
N VAL A 237 19.90 24.30 -16.63
CA VAL A 237 19.50 24.25 -15.22
C VAL A 237 20.43 25.08 -14.35
N ARG A 238 19.91 25.60 -13.24
CA ARG A 238 20.69 26.19 -12.15
C ARG A 238 20.38 25.46 -10.85
N VAL A 239 21.32 24.70 -10.34
CA VAL A 239 21.18 23.98 -9.07
C VAL A 239 21.66 24.85 -7.92
N VAL A 240 20.80 25.02 -6.93
CA VAL A 240 21.06 25.81 -5.73
C VAL A 240 20.68 25.05 -4.47
N ASP A 241 21.20 25.46 -3.33
CA ASP A 241 20.76 24.94 -2.03
C ASP A 241 19.49 25.68 -1.54
N GLN A 242 19.03 25.31 -0.35
CA GLN A 242 17.88 25.94 0.32
C GLN A 242 18.06 27.45 0.60
N THR A 243 19.28 27.99 0.59
CA THR A 243 19.57 29.42 0.75
C THR A 243 19.71 30.17 -0.58
N GLY A 244 19.62 29.46 -1.71
CA GLY A 244 19.80 30.01 -3.05
C GLY A 244 21.26 30.11 -3.51
N LEU A 245 22.20 29.57 -2.73
CA LEU A 245 23.61 29.50 -3.11
C LEU A 245 23.82 28.40 -4.15
N PRO A 246 24.67 28.63 -5.17
CA PRO A 246 24.91 27.66 -6.21
C PRO A 246 25.61 26.40 -5.68
N ILE A 247 25.20 25.23 -6.17
CA ILE A 247 25.83 23.95 -5.86
C ILE A 247 26.74 23.55 -7.03
N ASN A 248 28.05 23.58 -6.81
CA ASN A 248 29.06 23.15 -7.77
C ASN A 248 29.23 21.63 -7.79
N ASN A 249 29.55 21.07 -8.96
CA ASN A 249 29.78 19.65 -9.19
C ASN A 249 28.62 18.77 -8.70
N ALA A 250 27.37 19.22 -8.88
CA ALA A 250 26.19 18.38 -8.78
C ALA A 250 25.97 17.68 -10.12
N LYS A 251 25.70 16.37 -10.07
CA LYS A 251 25.39 15.60 -11.28
C LYS A 251 23.92 15.81 -11.62
N VAL A 252 23.66 16.37 -12.79
CA VAL A 252 22.32 16.57 -13.33
C VAL A 252 22.08 15.52 -14.38
N VAL A 253 21.01 14.74 -14.23
CA VAL A 253 20.64 13.66 -15.17
C VAL A 253 19.24 13.94 -15.69
N VAL A 254 19.13 14.23 -16.98
CA VAL A 254 17.84 14.33 -17.67
C VAL A 254 17.40 12.92 -18.08
N ASP A 255 16.12 12.62 -17.86
CA ASP A 255 15.45 11.35 -18.08
C ASP A 255 16.10 10.15 -17.38
N ALA A 256 16.65 10.36 -16.19
CA ALA A 256 17.32 9.34 -15.36
C ALA A 256 16.49 8.06 -15.09
N GLN A 257 15.16 8.09 -15.22
CA GLN A 257 14.32 6.90 -15.09
C GLN A 257 14.41 5.96 -16.31
N ARG A 258 14.83 6.49 -17.46
CA ARG A 258 15.00 5.77 -18.73
C ARG A 258 16.50 5.68 -19.05
N LEU A 259 17.16 4.63 -18.60
CA LEU A 259 18.62 4.50 -18.63
C LEU A 259 19.24 4.75 -20.02
N ASN A 260 18.58 4.32 -21.10
CA ASN A 260 19.07 4.51 -22.46
C ASN A 260 18.68 5.87 -23.09
N PHE A 261 17.76 6.62 -22.48
CA PHE A 261 17.48 8.02 -22.81
C PHE A 261 18.31 8.99 -21.97
N ALA A 262 18.80 8.55 -20.82
CA ALA A 262 19.45 9.41 -19.85
C ALA A 262 20.65 10.15 -20.45
N ARG A 263 20.75 11.44 -20.14
CA ARG A 263 21.89 12.30 -20.45
C ARG A 263 22.28 13.06 -19.19
N SER A 264 23.56 13.30 -19.00
CA SER A 264 24.03 13.95 -17.77
C SER A 264 25.16 14.91 -18.00
N ASP A 265 25.23 15.92 -17.14
CA ASP A 265 26.35 16.84 -17.02
C ASP A 265 26.57 17.22 -15.54
N MET A 266 27.69 17.88 -15.25
CA MET A 266 28.04 18.38 -13.92
C MET A 266 27.82 19.88 -13.85
N THR A 267 27.28 20.37 -12.75
CA THR A 267 27.17 21.82 -12.55
C THR A 267 28.54 22.48 -12.35
N ASN A 268 28.70 23.68 -12.89
CA ASN A 268 29.87 24.53 -12.67
C ASN A 268 29.81 25.32 -11.33
N LYS A 269 30.73 26.26 -11.12
CA LYS A 269 30.82 27.07 -9.88
C LYS A 269 29.58 27.95 -9.64
N GLU A 270 28.88 28.34 -10.70
CA GLU A 270 27.64 29.10 -10.67
C GLU A 270 26.40 28.20 -10.50
N GLY A 271 26.60 26.88 -10.38
CA GLY A 271 25.54 25.88 -10.27
C GLY A 271 24.86 25.58 -11.60
N LEU A 272 25.43 25.97 -12.74
CA LEU A 272 24.82 25.83 -14.05
C LEU A 272 25.26 24.54 -14.74
N ALA A 273 24.32 23.87 -15.42
CA ALA A 273 24.57 22.79 -16.36
C ALA A 273 23.62 22.92 -17.56
N THR A 274 24.06 22.47 -18.74
CA THR A 274 23.22 22.45 -19.94
C THR A 274 23.28 21.06 -20.56
N ILE A 275 22.12 20.42 -20.66
CA ILE A 275 22.02 19.04 -21.14
C ILE A 275 21.10 19.04 -22.35
N THR A 276 21.53 18.45 -23.46
CA THR A 276 20.69 18.16 -24.63
C THR A 276 20.06 16.78 -24.44
N PRO A 277 18.77 16.67 -24.10
CA PRO A 277 18.12 15.37 -23.99
C PRO A 277 17.77 14.82 -25.37
N LEU A 278 17.39 13.54 -25.40
CA LEU A 278 16.71 12.99 -26.58
C LEU A 278 15.25 13.41 -26.56
N LYS A 279 14.69 13.63 -27.76
CA LYS A 279 13.25 13.82 -27.90
C LYS A 279 12.47 12.60 -27.39
N ASN A 280 11.33 12.83 -26.77
CA ASN A 280 10.45 11.75 -26.31
C ASN A 280 8.99 11.98 -26.74
N GLU A 281 8.11 11.05 -26.38
CA GLU A 281 6.74 10.98 -26.88
C GLU A 281 5.81 12.07 -26.31
N VAL A 282 6.24 12.77 -25.26
CA VAL A 282 5.40 13.70 -24.49
C VAL A 282 5.99 15.11 -24.35
N ASP A 283 7.12 15.38 -25.03
CA ASP A 283 7.86 16.67 -24.99
C ASP A 283 8.04 17.21 -23.56
N GLN A 284 8.26 16.31 -22.61
CA GLN A 284 8.45 16.58 -21.19
C GLN A 284 9.56 15.69 -20.67
N HIS A 285 10.38 16.22 -19.77
CA HIS A 285 11.50 15.49 -19.21
C HIS A 285 11.39 15.37 -17.69
N MET A 286 12.13 14.42 -17.16
CA MET A 286 12.41 14.33 -15.73
C MET A 286 13.87 14.68 -15.47
N ILE A 287 14.16 15.43 -14.42
CA ILE A 287 15.53 15.77 -14.04
C ILE A 287 15.82 15.21 -12.65
N ARG A 288 16.85 14.39 -12.53
CA ARG A 288 17.41 13.94 -11.25
C ARG A 288 18.68 14.73 -10.96
N VAL A 289 18.82 15.23 -9.74
CA VAL A 289 20.05 15.90 -9.29
C VAL A 289 20.65 15.13 -8.13
N GLU A 290 21.93 14.81 -8.23
CA GLU A 290 22.71 14.01 -7.27
C GLU A 290 23.94 14.80 -6.80
N LYS A 291 24.14 14.87 -5.48
CA LYS A 291 25.32 15.49 -4.88
C LYS A 291 25.54 14.97 -3.46
N ASP A 292 26.78 14.56 -3.14
CA ASP A 292 27.15 14.16 -1.79
C ASP A 292 26.86 15.29 -0.77
N GLY A 293 26.26 14.92 0.36
CA GLY A 293 25.80 15.89 1.36
C GLY A 293 24.44 16.52 1.06
N PHE A 294 23.79 16.17 -0.06
CA PHE A 294 22.44 16.59 -0.41
C PHE A 294 21.54 15.38 -0.70
N VAL A 295 20.22 15.59 -0.63
CA VAL A 295 19.24 14.55 -0.95
C VAL A 295 19.06 14.50 -2.46
N THR A 296 19.12 13.30 -3.04
CA THR A 296 18.75 13.08 -4.44
C THR A 296 17.33 13.56 -4.68
N THR A 297 17.17 14.49 -5.61
CA THR A 297 15.89 15.17 -5.87
C THR A 297 15.49 14.94 -7.31
N GLU A 298 14.23 14.56 -7.54
CA GLU A 298 13.65 14.32 -8.87
C GLU A 298 12.59 15.37 -9.22
N PHE A 299 12.73 16.01 -10.36
CA PHE A 299 11.82 17.02 -10.90
C PHE A 299 11.11 16.46 -12.13
N PHE A 300 9.79 16.55 -12.19
CA PHE A 300 8.98 15.93 -13.25
C PHE A 300 8.28 16.97 -14.11
N ASN A 301 7.97 16.59 -15.35
CA ASN A 301 7.28 17.43 -16.33
C ASN A 301 8.06 18.74 -16.62
N VAL A 302 9.39 18.65 -16.69
CA VAL A 302 10.23 19.77 -17.08
C VAL A 302 10.17 19.92 -18.60
N THR A 303 9.69 21.06 -19.07
CA THR A 303 9.73 21.42 -20.49
C THR A 303 10.96 22.28 -20.75
N PRO A 304 11.69 22.07 -21.86
CA PRO A 304 12.80 22.94 -22.24
C PRO A 304 12.34 24.39 -22.34
N LEU A 305 12.95 25.29 -21.56
CA LEU A 305 12.70 26.73 -21.66
C LEU A 305 13.80 27.37 -22.50
N VAL A 306 13.41 27.99 -23.61
CA VAL A 306 14.34 28.74 -24.45
C VAL A 306 14.81 29.98 -23.66
N ASN A 307 16.13 30.14 -23.52
CA ASN A 307 16.82 31.30 -22.93
C ASN A 307 16.72 31.53 -21.41
N LYS A 308 16.19 30.59 -20.60
CA LYS A 308 16.23 30.74 -19.14
C LYS A 308 16.50 29.42 -18.42
N PRO A 309 17.53 29.35 -17.55
CA PRO A 309 17.77 28.16 -16.75
C PRO A 309 16.61 27.86 -15.79
N VAL A 310 16.23 26.59 -15.71
CA VAL A 310 15.30 26.11 -14.66
C VAL A 310 16.07 26.06 -13.34
N THR A 311 15.60 26.78 -12.32
CA THR A 311 16.25 26.75 -11.00
C THR A 311 15.74 25.56 -10.19
N LEU A 312 16.66 24.70 -9.76
CA LEU A 312 16.41 23.46 -9.03
C LEU A 312 17.02 23.57 -7.63
N HIS A 313 16.20 23.45 -6.59
CA HIS A 313 16.70 23.52 -5.21
C HIS A 313 16.98 22.11 -4.66
N MET A 314 18.10 21.92 -3.99
CA MET A 314 18.41 20.70 -3.24
C MET A 314 18.42 20.95 -1.75
N SER A 315 17.86 20.01 -1.00
CA SER A 315 17.95 19.97 0.46
C SER A 315 19.26 19.32 0.89
N LYS A 316 19.87 19.84 1.97
CA LYS A 316 20.97 19.15 2.63
C LYS A 316 20.50 17.79 3.15
N ALA A 317 21.33 16.78 2.94
CA ALA A 317 21.07 15.43 3.41
C ALA A 317 21.47 15.29 4.88
N VAL A 318 20.64 14.54 5.59
CA VAL A 318 20.90 14.08 6.94
C VAL A 318 20.57 12.58 7.04
N VAL A 319 21.33 11.86 7.85
CA VAL A 319 21.10 10.43 8.10
C VAL A 319 20.57 10.29 9.52
N PHE A 320 19.33 9.83 9.66
CA PHE A 320 18.75 9.49 10.94
C PHE A 320 19.25 8.13 11.40
N ARG A 321 19.50 8.00 12.70
CA ARG A 321 19.96 6.78 13.34
C ARG A 321 19.12 6.56 14.58
N GLY A 322 19.07 5.33 15.08
CA GLY A 322 18.43 5.05 16.36
C GLY A 322 18.69 3.63 16.81
N THR A 323 18.11 3.25 17.94
CA THR A 323 18.16 1.89 18.46
C THR A 323 16.78 1.49 18.96
N VAL A 324 16.38 0.27 18.63
CA VAL A 324 15.17 -0.34 19.17
C VAL A 324 15.59 -1.36 20.22
N VAL A 325 15.07 -1.22 21.44
CA VAL A 325 15.41 -2.09 22.56
C VAL A 325 14.15 -2.69 23.18
N ASP A 326 14.29 -3.79 23.90
CA ASP A 326 13.23 -4.36 24.72
C ASP A 326 13.07 -3.65 26.07
N ASP A 327 12.13 -4.10 26.90
CA ASP A 327 11.91 -3.61 28.28
C ASP A 327 13.17 -3.67 29.18
N ARG A 328 14.18 -4.45 28.80
CA ARG A 328 15.43 -4.66 29.55
C ARG A 328 16.59 -3.84 28.98
N GLY A 329 16.34 -3.04 27.95
CA GLY A 329 17.37 -2.28 27.23
C GLY A 329 18.21 -3.11 26.27
N LYS A 330 17.84 -4.37 25.98
CA LYS A 330 18.54 -5.21 25.00
C LYS A 330 18.07 -4.84 23.59
N GLY A 331 18.99 -4.64 22.66
CA GLY A 331 18.69 -4.41 21.25
C GLY A 331 17.80 -5.50 20.64
N ILE A 332 16.76 -5.09 19.89
CA ILE A 332 15.86 -6.00 19.19
C ILE A 332 16.25 -6.04 17.71
N PRO A 333 16.75 -7.20 17.22
CA PRO A 333 17.06 -7.34 15.82
C PRO A 333 15.82 -7.38 14.95
N ASP A 334 16.01 -7.14 13.66
CA ASP A 334 15.02 -7.42 12.64
C ASP A 334 13.68 -6.67 12.76
N VAL A 335 13.65 -5.54 13.48
CA VAL A 335 12.51 -4.63 13.55
C VAL A 335 12.43 -3.85 12.26
N ALA A 336 11.26 -3.84 11.63
CA ALA A 336 10.98 -2.92 10.53
C ALA A 336 10.70 -1.53 11.11
N VAL A 337 11.57 -0.57 10.80
CA VAL A 337 11.46 0.84 11.19
C VAL A 337 10.99 1.64 10.00
N ARG A 338 9.70 1.98 9.97
CA ARG A 338 9.12 2.84 8.94
C ARG A 338 9.14 4.29 9.40
N MET A 339 9.75 5.14 8.60
CA MET A 339 9.84 6.58 8.78
C MET A 339 8.91 7.27 7.78
N TYR A 340 8.16 8.25 8.26
CA TYR A 340 7.38 9.15 7.40
C TYR A 340 7.16 10.49 8.11
N PRO A 341 7.12 11.61 7.38
CA PRO A 341 6.75 12.88 7.97
C PRO A 341 5.30 12.83 8.44
N ALA A 342 5.03 13.36 9.65
CA ALA A 342 3.69 13.45 10.23
C ALA A 342 2.77 14.34 9.38
N ASN A 343 3.36 15.42 8.86
CA ASN A 343 2.72 16.34 7.93
C ASN A 343 3.09 15.98 6.49
N ARG A 344 2.27 16.41 5.52
CA ARG A 344 2.64 16.28 4.11
C ARG A 344 3.90 17.12 3.89
N PHE A 345 5.04 16.46 3.74
CA PHE A 345 6.27 17.14 3.34
C PHE A 345 6.12 17.56 1.88
N GLU A 346 5.95 18.86 1.67
CA GLU A 346 6.08 19.48 0.37
C GLU A 346 7.49 20.06 0.32
N SER A 347 8.32 19.53 -0.58
CA SER A 347 9.65 20.08 -0.76
C SER A 347 9.51 21.53 -1.20
N SER A 348 10.17 22.44 -0.49
CA SER A 348 10.28 23.85 -0.91
C SER A 348 10.91 23.98 -2.29
N SER A 349 11.64 22.95 -2.75
CA SER A 349 12.22 22.89 -4.08
C SER A 349 11.26 22.62 -5.23
N GLY A 350 10.02 22.19 -4.95
CA GLY A 350 9.11 21.65 -5.97
C GLY A 350 9.53 20.29 -6.54
N GLY A 351 10.71 19.78 -6.16
CA GLY A 351 11.17 18.44 -6.48
C GLY A 351 10.57 17.37 -5.55
N LYS A 352 10.51 16.14 -6.04
CA LYS A 352 10.16 14.96 -5.25
C LYS A 352 11.41 14.42 -4.58
N VAL A 353 11.28 14.15 -3.29
CA VAL A 353 12.28 13.44 -2.48
C VAL A 353 11.61 12.24 -1.82
N ASN A 354 12.35 11.15 -1.62
CA ASN A 354 11.81 10.02 -0.89
C ASN A 354 11.80 10.30 0.62
N THR A 355 10.64 10.65 1.17
CA THR A 355 10.48 10.92 2.61
C THR A 355 9.80 9.78 3.35
N ARG A 356 9.48 8.68 2.67
CA ARG A 356 8.81 7.51 3.24
C ARG A 356 9.65 6.27 3.04
N VAL A 357 10.41 5.91 4.06
CA VAL A 357 11.40 4.85 3.99
C VAL A 357 11.12 3.81 5.07
N ALA A 358 11.46 2.55 4.81
CA ALA A 358 11.52 1.53 5.84
C ALA A 358 12.87 0.86 5.80
N VAL A 359 13.46 0.71 6.97
CA VAL A 359 14.74 0.07 7.19
C VAL A 359 14.57 -1.03 8.23
N LYS A 360 15.59 -1.87 8.39
CA LYS A 360 15.60 -2.96 9.37
C LYS A 360 16.63 -2.66 10.46
N THR A 361 16.37 -3.05 11.70
CA THR A 361 17.41 -3.06 12.73
C THR A 361 18.41 -4.19 12.51
N ASP A 362 19.66 -3.95 12.88
CA ASP A 362 20.74 -4.95 12.91
C ASP A 362 20.67 -5.84 14.16
N SER A 363 21.67 -6.71 14.36
CA SER A 363 21.74 -7.64 15.50
C SER A 363 21.71 -6.95 16.88
N ASP A 364 22.13 -5.69 16.95
CA ASP A 364 22.18 -4.88 18.18
C ASP A 364 20.96 -3.95 18.30
N GLY A 365 19.95 -4.12 17.44
CA GLY A 365 18.77 -3.28 17.40
C GLY A 365 19.00 -1.89 16.79
N ARG A 366 20.16 -1.62 16.18
CA ARG A 366 20.47 -0.31 15.60
C ARG A 366 19.93 -0.20 14.20
N TRP A 367 19.50 0.99 13.81
CA TRP A 367 19.02 1.27 12.46
C TRP A 367 19.58 2.60 11.94
N GLN A 368 19.61 2.74 10.63
CA GLN A 368 20.06 3.93 9.92
C GLN A 368 19.15 4.19 8.71
N SER A 369 18.68 5.42 8.55
CA SER A 369 17.92 5.83 7.36
C SER A 369 18.86 6.00 6.15
N PRO A 370 18.32 5.95 4.92
CA PRO A 370 18.99 6.61 3.79
C PRO A 370 19.12 8.13 4.05
N PRO A 371 19.88 8.86 3.22
CA PRO A 371 19.91 10.32 3.24
C PRO A 371 18.49 10.92 3.10
N MET A 372 18.10 11.77 4.04
CA MET A 372 16.79 12.42 4.13
C MET A 372 16.96 13.95 4.20
N PRO A 373 15.94 14.76 3.87
CA PRO A 373 16.06 16.22 3.96
C PRO A 373 16.16 16.70 5.40
N VAL A 374 17.07 17.63 5.68
CA VAL A 374 17.22 18.25 7.02
C VAL A 374 15.98 19.03 7.44
N GLU A 375 15.15 19.45 6.49
CA GLU A 375 13.93 20.23 6.71
C GLU A 375 12.74 19.37 7.12
N VAL A 376 12.86 18.03 7.13
CA VAL A 376 11.78 17.18 7.63
C VAL A 376 11.66 17.38 9.14
N THR A 377 10.74 18.24 9.53
CA THR A 377 10.23 18.36 10.90
C THR A 377 9.15 17.29 11.11
N ASP A 378 8.99 16.81 12.34
CA ASP A 378 7.92 15.87 12.70
C ASP A 378 8.01 14.50 12.03
N MET A 379 9.14 13.80 12.19
CA MET A 379 9.25 12.40 11.73
C MET A 379 8.47 11.45 12.64
N CYS A 380 7.54 10.70 12.08
CA CYS A 380 6.91 9.57 12.75
C CYS A 380 7.72 8.29 12.52
N LEU A 381 7.94 7.52 13.59
CA LEU A 381 8.41 6.15 13.51
C LEU A 381 7.25 5.19 13.72
N ARG A 382 7.17 4.18 12.85
CA ARG A 382 6.31 3.02 13.05
C ARG A 382 7.17 1.78 13.07
N LEU A 383 7.15 1.10 14.20
CA LEU A 383 7.95 -0.09 14.46
C LEU A 383 7.06 -1.32 14.29
N THR A 384 7.58 -2.36 13.65
CA THR A 384 6.85 -3.62 13.49
C THR A 384 7.81 -4.80 13.64
N HIS A 385 7.44 -5.75 14.49
CA HIS A 385 8.18 -6.97 14.76
C HIS A 385 7.19 -8.12 15.05
N PRO A 386 7.49 -9.39 14.71
CA PRO A 386 6.61 -10.52 14.94
C PRO A 386 6.43 -10.87 16.41
N ASP A 387 7.44 -10.60 17.24
CA ASP A 387 7.49 -10.96 18.67
C ASP A 387 7.42 -9.77 19.65
N TYR A 388 7.45 -8.53 19.16
CA TYR A 388 7.43 -7.34 20.03
C TYR A 388 6.36 -6.35 19.58
N VAL A 389 5.78 -5.64 20.54
CA VAL A 389 4.79 -4.57 20.32
C VAL A 389 5.40 -3.21 20.61
N SER A 390 5.14 -2.26 19.72
CA SER A 390 5.37 -0.86 19.98
C SER A 390 4.22 -0.31 20.83
N ASP A 391 4.51 0.58 21.77
CA ASP A 391 3.50 1.53 22.22
C ASP A 391 3.04 2.30 20.98
N ASN A 392 1.77 2.14 20.60
CA ASN A 392 1.22 2.53 19.29
C ASN A 392 1.71 3.89 18.81
N HIS A 393 2.23 3.93 17.58
CA HIS A 393 2.95 5.08 17.01
C HIS A 393 3.80 5.73 18.09
N ALA A 394 5.05 5.29 18.24
CA ALA A 394 6.07 6.18 18.76
C ALA A 394 6.18 7.36 17.77
N MET A 395 5.19 8.26 17.82
CA MET A 395 5.39 9.62 17.44
C MET A 395 6.47 10.04 18.41
N ILE A 396 7.70 10.05 17.92
CA ILE A 396 8.68 10.97 18.42
C ILE A 396 8.02 12.33 18.14
N LYS A 397 7.14 12.77 19.06
CA LYS A 397 6.45 14.05 18.96
C LYS A 397 7.57 15.04 18.89
N ALA A 398 7.66 15.70 17.75
CA ALA A 398 8.68 16.68 17.47
C ALA A 398 8.55 17.86 18.43
N GLY A 399 9.26 17.74 19.55
CA GLY A 399 10.07 18.84 20.07
C GLY A 399 11.49 18.78 19.53
N HIS A 400 11.91 17.65 18.97
CA HIS A 400 13.29 17.43 18.54
C HIS A 400 13.48 17.82 17.08
N SER A 401 14.30 18.85 16.85
CA SER A 401 14.77 19.20 15.51
C SER A 401 15.49 18.01 14.85
N ALA A 402 15.62 17.98 13.52
CA ALA A 402 16.44 16.97 12.84
C ALA A 402 17.90 16.92 13.39
N LYS A 403 18.38 18.05 13.93
CA LYS A 403 19.65 18.17 14.65
C LYS A 403 19.66 17.39 15.98
N GLU A 404 18.55 17.34 16.71
CA GLU A 404 18.45 16.56 17.93
C GLU A 404 18.34 15.05 17.66
N MET A 405 17.62 14.65 16.61
CA MET A 405 17.55 13.23 16.21
C MET A 405 18.87 12.67 15.67
N THR A 406 19.78 13.52 15.21
CA THR A 406 21.11 13.12 14.73
C THR A 406 22.16 13.04 15.83
N LEU A 407 22.02 13.87 16.86
CA LEU A 407 22.94 13.93 18.00
C LEU A 407 22.54 12.95 19.11
N ASN A 408 21.25 12.75 19.33
CA ASN A 408 20.71 11.84 20.33
C ASN A 408 20.06 10.68 19.60
N TYR A 409 20.68 9.51 19.62
CA TYR A 409 20.09 8.28 19.08
C TYR A 409 18.76 8.02 19.80
N PRO A 410 17.58 8.22 19.16
CA PRO A 410 16.33 7.85 19.78
C PRO A 410 16.37 6.37 20.13
N ILE A 411 16.24 6.08 21.43
CA ILE A 411 16.00 4.74 21.93
C ILE A 411 14.49 4.56 21.90
N ALA A 412 14.01 3.71 20.99
CA ALA A 412 12.63 3.29 20.99
C ALA A 412 12.52 1.97 21.75
N VAL A 413 11.63 1.91 22.74
CA VAL A 413 11.36 0.69 23.49
C VAL A 413 10.20 -0.03 22.83
N MET A 414 10.36 -1.32 22.54
CA MET A 414 9.26 -2.21 22.24
C MET A 414 9.12 -3.22 23.38
N HIS A 415 7.90 -3.66 23.63
CA HIS A 415 7.60 -4.59 24.70
C HIS A 415 7.47 -6.00 24.14
N ASP A 416 7.76 -7.01 24.97
CA ASP A 416 7.49 -8.40 24.60
C ASP A 416 6.02 -8.54 24.17
N GLY A 417 5.84 -9.07 22.97
CA GLY A 417 4.53 -9.37 22.43
C GLY A 417 3.86 -10.47 23.25
N ILE A 418 2.58 -10.30 23.54
CA ILE A 418 1.80 -11.37 24.17
C ILE A 418 1.21 -12.23 23.07
N THR A 419 1.58 -13.51 23.10
CA THR A 419 1.01 -14.53 22.24
C THR A 419 -0.19 -15.14 22.92
N PHE A 420 -1.29 -15.21 22.19
CA PHE A 420 -2.52 -15.82 22.66
C PHE A 420 -2.90 -16.99 21.77
N GLN A 421 -3.27 -18.10 22.40
CA GLN A 421 -3.75 -19.30 21.71
C GLN A 421 -5.04 -19.75 22.36
N SER A 422 -6.03 -20.08 21.55
CA SER A 422 -7.29 -20.65 22.02
C SER A 422 -7.82 -21.62 20.97
N LYS A 423 -8.51 -22.65 21.45
CA LYS A 423 -9.17 -23.64 20.61
C LYS A 423 -10.57 -23.15 20.27
N VAL A 424 -10.91 -23.10 18.98
CA VAL A 424 -12.32 -22.95 18.58
C VAL A 424 -12.91 -24.34 18.52
N ILE A 425 -13.91 -24.58 19.35
CA ILE A 425 -14.70 -25.80 19.28
C ILE A 425 -15.77 -25.52 18.21
N PRO A 426 -15.66 -26.09 17.00
CA PRO A 426 -16.68 -25.91 15.99
C PRO A 426 -17.99 -26.53 16.47
N ALA A 427 -19.12 -25.87 16.18
CA ALA A 427 -20.40 -26.57 16.18
C ALA A 427 -20.34 -27.70 15.13
N GLN A 428 -21.21 -28.71 15.24
CA GLN A 428 -21.18 -29.94 14.41
C GLN A 428 -21.17 -29.66 12.88
N ASP A 429 -21.53 -28.46 12.43
CA ASP A 429 -21.60 -28.01 11.04
C ASP A 429 -20.52 -26.99 10.63
N LEU A 430 -19.64 -26.55 11.54
CA LEU A 430 -18.65 -25.52 11.25
C LEU A 430 -17.33 -26.09 10.73
N THR A 431 -17.01 -25.82 9.46
CA THR A 431 -15.63 -25.99 8.95
C THR A 431 -14.81 -24.74 9.26
N LEU A 432 -13.60 -24.91 9.79
CA LEU A 432 -12.74 -23.78 10.19
C LEU A 432 -12.27 -22.89 9.03
N GLU A 433 -12.35 -23.35 7.80
CA GLU A 433 -12.07 -22.52 6.61
C GLU A 433 -12.99 -21.29 6.52
N LYS A 434 -14.12 -21.31 7.23
CA LYS A 434 -15.11 -20.22 7.30
C LYS A 434 -14.95 -19.35 8.55
N LEU A 435 -13.98 -19.67 9.41
CA LEU A 435 -13.69 -18.89 10.61
C LEU A 435 -12.85 -17.66 10.25
N LYS A 436 -13.29 -16.50 10.72
CA LYS A 436 -12.56 -15.25 10.65
C LYS A 436 -12.40 -14.71 12.06
N VAL A 437 -11.18 -14.73 12.56
CA VAL A 437 -10.79 -14.20 13.87
C VAL A 437 -10.07 -12.88 13.65
N VAL A 438 -10.58 -11.82 14.27
CA VAL A 438 -10.06 -10.46 14.18
C VAL A 438 -9.82 -9.95 15.58
N LEU A 439 -8.61 -9.49 15.85
CA LEU A 439 -8.35 -8.73 17.07
C LEU A 439 -8.74 -7.26 16.82
N THR A 440 -9.45 -6.67 17.77
CA THR A 440 -9.75 -5.25 17.79
C THR A 440 -9.20 -4.62 19.05
N MET A 441 -8.37 -3.62 18.89
CA MET A 441 -7.88 -2.78 19.99
C MET A 441 -8.77 -1.55 20.09
N ASP A 442 -8.99 -1.05 21.31
CA ASP A 442 -9.84 0.12 21.63
C ASP A 442 -9.36 1.42 20.93
N THR A 443 -8.13 1.43 20.43
CA THR A 443 -7.55 2.62 19.80
C THR A 443 -8.14 2.88 18.41
N LEU A 444 -8.44 4.16 18.13
CA LEU A 444 -8.98 4.76 16.90
C LEU A 444 -8.31 4.37 15.55
N HIS A 445 -7.29 3.52 15.56
CA HIS A 445 -6.58 3.03 14.39
C HIS A 445 -6.95 1.56 14.17
N ASN A 446 -7.69 1.30 13.09
CA ASN A 446 -8.22 -0.01 12.65
C ASN A 446 -7.13 -1.01 12.24
N GLU A 447 -6.09 -1.23 13.06
CA GLU A 447 -5.17 -2.33 12.85
C GLU A 447 -5.85 -3.64 13.23
N GLN A 448 -6.52 -4.23 12.25
CA GLN A 448 -7.09 -5.56 12.35
C GLN A 448 -5.95 -6.58 12.25
N LEU A 449 -5.40 -7.00 13.39
CA LEU A 449 -4.55 -8.18 13.42
C LEU A 449 -5.42 -9.39 13.11
N LYS A 450 -5.12 -10.06 11.99
CA LYS A 450 -5.75 -11.34 11.63
C LYS A 450 -4.98 -12.45 12.35
N ALA A 451 -5.70 -13.32 13.06
CA ALA A 451 -5.08 -14.50 13.63
C ALA A 451 -4.49 -15.38 12.51
N LEU A 452 -3.36 -16.02 12.78
CA LEU A 452 -2.88 -17.13 11.98
C LEU A 452 -3.58 -18.38 12.51
N THR A 453 -4.42 -19.01 11.68
CA THR A 453 -4.98 -20.33 11.97
C THR A 453 -3.85 -21.35 11.87
N GLN A 454 -3.46 -21.96 13.00
CA GLN A 454 -2.33 -22.89 13.04
C GLN A 454 -2.73 -24.33 12.66
N SER A 455 -3.98 -24.70 12.94
CA SER A 455 -4.55 -26.03 12.69
C SER A 455 -6.06 -25.95 12.44
N LYS A 456 -6.70 -27.09 12.17
CA LYS A 456 -8.16 -27.22 11.98
C LYS A 456 -9.01 -26.93 13.22
N ASP A 457 -8.45 -26.53 14.36
CA ASP A 457 -9.20 -26.23 15.59
C ASP A 457 -8.58 -25.11 16.45
N GLN A 458 -7.43 -24.55 16.06
CA GLN A 458 -6.71 -23.57 16.88
C GLN A 458 -6.38 -22.30 16.10
N PHE A 459 -6.65 -21.15 16.72
CA PHE A 459 -6.11 -19.88 16.27
C PHE A 459 -5.01 -19.42 17.24
N LYS A 460 -4.03 -18.74 16.65
CA LYS A 460 -2.98 -18.06 17.41
C LYS A 460 -2.91 -16.62 16.97
N PHE A 461 -3.03 -15.72 17.93
CA PHE A 461 -2.66 -14.32 17.75
C PHE A 461 -1.21 -14.16 18.16
N PHE A 462 -0.43 -13.55 17.28
CA PHE A 462 0.92 -13.12 17.59
C PHE A 462 0.86 -11.67 18.03
N THR A 463 1.51 -11.38 19.16
CA THR A 463 2.03 -10.05 19.50
C THR A 463 0.93 -8.99 19.62
N ILE A 464 0.12 -9.16 20.67
CA ILE A 464 -0.91 -8.18 21.06
C ILE A 464 -0.32 -7.13 22.00
N ALA A 465 -0.70 -5.86 21.81
CA ALA A 465 -0.26 -4.76 22.64
C ALA A 465 -0.59 -5.01 24.13
N ARG A 466 0.18 -4.41 25.05
CA ARG A 466 -0.01 -4.50 26.52
C ARG A 466 -1.35 -3.97 27.04
N GLN A 467 -2.24 -3.54 26.16
CA GLN A 467 -3.55 -3.02 26.52
C GLN A 467 -4.58 -4.13 26.46
N SER A 468 -5.53 -4.11 27.41
CA SER A 468 -6.76 -4.89 27.28
C SER A 468 -7.49 -4.50 26.00
N GLY A 469 -8.20 -5.44 25.42
CA GLY A 469 -8.95 -5.21 24.20
C GLY A 469 -9.99 -6.31 23.99
N GLN A 470 -10.44 -6.46 22.75
CA GLN A 470 -11.47 -7.43 22.42
C GLN A 470 -11.03 -8.28 21.23
N ILE A 471 -11.18 -9.60 21.35
CA ILE A 471 -11.06 -10.54 20.24
C ILE A 471 -12.47 -10.73 19.66
N PHE A 472 -12.58 -10.53 18.36
CA PHE A 472 -13.81 -10.69 17.61
C PHE A 472 -13.72 -11.91 16.70
N ILE A 473 -14.54 -12.91 16.99
CA ILE A 473 -14.57 -14.18 16.25
C ILE A 473 -15.87 -14.24 15.47
N THR A 474 -15.78 -14.47 14.15
CA THR A 474 -16.93 -14.63 13.27
C THR A 474 -16.80 -15.89 12.44
N ALA A 475 -17.93 -16.55 12.17
CA ALA A 475 -18.00 -17.62 11.20
C ALA A 475 -19.33 -17.55 10.45
N GLN A 476 -19.41 -18.16 9.26
CA GLN A 476 -20.66 -18.25 8.51
C GLN A 476 -21.73 -18.99 9.34
N ASN A 477 -22.96 -18.46 9.37
CA ASN A 477 -24.13 -18.95 10.10
C ASN A 477 -23.98 -19.00 11.63
N HIS A 478 -22.97 -18.33 12.19
CA HIS A 478 -22.71 -18.31 13.63
C HIS A 478 -22.77 -16.88 14.16
N GLU A 479 -23.21 -16.70 15.41
CA GLU A 479 -23.18 -15.39 16.04
C GLU A 479 -21.74 -14.94 16.29
N PRO A 480 -21.43 -13.64 16.09
CA PRO A 480 -20.13 -13.11 16.44
C PRO A 480 -19.87 -13.24 17.94
N LEU A 481 -18.69 -13.75 18.29
CA LEU A 481 -18.23 -13.81 19.68
C LEU A 481 -17.24 -12.68 19.94
N LEU A 482 -17.50 -11.92 21.01
CA LEU A 482 -16.61 -10.90 21.56
C LEU A 482 -16.00 -11.45 22.85
N ILE A 483 -14.68 -11.50 22.90
CA ILE A 483 -13.95 -11.93 24.09
C ILE A 483 -13.12 -10.75 24.55
N ASP A 484 -13.45 -10.23 25.72
CA ASP A 484 -12.58 -9.27 26.39
C ASP A 484 -11.31 -10.02 26.83
N PHE A 485 -10.15 -9.44 26.54
CA PHE A 485 -8.89 -9.97 27.02
C PHE A 485 -8.15 -8.91 27.81
N ASN A 486 -7.43 -9.35 28.84
CA ASN A 486 -6.56 -8.49 29.61
C ASN A 486 -5.11 -8.95 29.43
N ALA A 487 -4.34 -8.11 28.74
CA ALA A 487 -2.92 -8.32 28.48
C ALA A 487 -2.12 -8.58 29.77
N SER A 488 -2.46 -7.94 30.90
CA SER A 488 -1.72 -8.13 32.16
C SER A 488 -1.86 -9.56 32.71
N THR A 489 -3.05 -10.15 32.56
CA THR A 489 -3.34 -11.50 33.05
C THR A 489 -2.90 -12.60 32.09
N LYS A 490 -2.66 -12.25 30.82
CA LYS A 490 -2.45 -13.19 29.70
C LYS A 490 -3.54 -14.27 29.60
N ALA A 491 -4.71 -14.06 30.21
CA ALA A 491 -5.77 -15.03 30.25
C ALA A 491 -6.67 -14.88 29.02
N LEU A 492 -6.81 -15.96 28.28
CA LEU A 492 -7.95 -16.20 27.40
C LEU A 492 -8.63 -17.50 27.81
N PRO A 493 -9.92 -17.68 27.45
CA PRO A 493 -10.53 -18.99 27.52
C PRO A 493 -9.70 -20.01 26.73
N GLU A 494 -9.42 -21.17 27.35
CA GLU A 494 -8.71 -22.28 26.69
C GLU A 494 -9.43 -22.70 25.40
N SER A 495 -10.76 -22.66 25.45
CA SER A 495 -11.61 -22.89 24.30
C SER A 495 -12.78 -21.92 24.24
N VAL A 496 -13.26 -21.70 23.02
CA VAL A 496 -14.38 -20.83 22.71
C VAL A 496 -15.34 -21.56 21.78
N GLN A 497 -16.63 -21.46 22.07
CA GLN A 497 -17.68 -22.05 21.25
C GLN A 497 -18.50 -20.94 20.61
N LEU A 498 -18.63 -20.98 19.29
CA LEU A 498 -19.55 -20.11 18.57
C LEU A 498 -20.95 -20.71 18.62
N LYS A 499 -21.96 -19.90 18.94
CA LYS A 499 -23.35 -20.34 18.85
C LYS A 499 -23.89 -20.11 17.43
N PRO A 500 -24.92 -20.84 17.02
CA PRO A 500 -25.64 -20.55 15.78
C PRO A 500 -26.13 -19.09 15.78
N GLY A 501 -25.90 -18.39 14.68
CA GLY A 501 -26.42 -17.05 14.46
C GLY A 501 -27.87 -17.14 13.99
N ARG A 502 -28.65 -16.08 14.22
CA ARG A 502 -29.98 -15.97 13.61
C ARG A 502 -29.89 -15.35 12.22
N HIS A 503 -30.81 -15.76 11.35
CA HIS A 503 -30.97 -15.18 10.04
C HIS A 503 -31.86 -13.94 10.12
N LEU A 504 -31.25 -12.76 10.00
CA LEU A 504 -31.96 -11.50 9.94
C LEU A 504 -32.13 -11.09 8.47
N VAL A 505 -33.36 -10.82 8.06
CA VAL A 505 -33.64 -10.20 6.75
C VAL A 505 -34.28 -8.85 6.96
N GLY A 506 -34.04 -7.92 6.05
CA GLY A 506 -34.73 -6.64 6.09
C GLY A 506 -34.90 -6.02 4.73
N GLN A 507 -35.72 -4.98 4.69
CA GLN A 507 -36.02 -4.22 3.50
C GLN A 507 -35.92 -2.73 3.80
N ILE A 508 -35.18 -2.00 2.98
CA ILE A 508 -35.09 -0.54 3.03
C ILE A 508 -36.17 0.03 2.10
N ILE A 509 -37.11 0.77 2.67
CA ILE A 509 -38.16 1.48 1.94
C ILE A 509 -37.64 2.88 1.64
N TYR A 510 -37.44 3.16 0.35
CA TYR A 510 -37.00 4.46 -0.13
C TYR A 510 -38.22 5.39 -0.34
N PRO A 511 -38.19 6.63 0.15
CA PRO A 511 -39.19 7.63 -0.21
C PRO A 511 -39.27 7.82 -1.73
N SER A 512 -40.47 8.11 -2.24
CA SER A 512 -40.66 8.48 -3.64
C SER A 512 -39.78 9.68 -4.00
N GLY A 513 -39.08 9.59 -5.13
CA GLY A 513 -38.16 10.65 -5.59
C GLY A 513 -36.71 10.53 -5.12
N MET A 514 -36.34 9.54 -4.29
CA MET A 514 -34.94 9.31 -3.94
C MET A 514 -34.19 8.64 -5.09
N SER A 515 -33.33 9.40 -5.79
CA SER A 515 -32.60 8.93 -6.97
C SER A 515 -31.40 8.03 -6.67
N THR A 516 -30.96 7.98 -5.41
CA THR A 516 -29.77 7.22 -4.99
C THR A 516 -30.15 6.13 -3.99
N ARG A 517 -29.97 4.88 -4.41
CA ARG A 517 -30.14 3.71 -3.55
C ARG A 517 -28.87 3.48 -2.72
N LEU A 518 -29.04 2.95 -1.51
CA LEU A 518 -27.91 2.55 -0.70
C LEU A 518 -27.31 1.28 -1.28
N GLU A 519 -26.01 1.30 -1.56
CA GLU A 519 -25.31 0.09 -1.97
C GLU A 519 -24.93 -0.82 -0.78
N ARG A 520 -24.86 -0.24 0.43
CA ARG A 520 -24.28 -0.87 1.61
C ARG A 520 -24.93 -0.39 2.91
N LEU A 521 -25.15 -1.35 3.81
CA LEU A 521 -25.61 -1.13 5.18
C LEU A 521 -24.51 -1.48 6.17
N GLU A 522 -24.21 -0.61 7.13
CA GLU A 522 -23.29 -0.93 8.22
C GLU A 522 -24.06 -1.40 9.46
N ILE A 523 -23.74 -2.58 9.99
CA ILE A 523 -24.40 -3.15 11.17
C ILE A 523 -23.43 -3.11 12.35
N ARG A 524 -23.84 -2.48 13.46
CA ARG A 524 -23.12 -2.45 14.73
C ARG A 524 -23.81 -3.28 15.81
N LEU A 525 -23.02 -3.81 16.73
CA LEU A 525 -23.51 -4.58 17.89
C LEU A 525 -23.70 -3.66 19.09
N GLY A 526 -24.95 -3.31 19.41
CA GLY A 526 -25.35 -2.57 20.61
C GLY A 526 -24.68 -1.21 20.84
N ASN A 527 -24.59 -0.81 22.10
CA ASN A 527 -24.00 0.46 22.57
C ASN A 527 -22.46 0.51 22.49
N LYS A 528 -21.79 -0.60 22.16
CA LYS A 528 -20.34 -0.64 21.96
C LYS A 528 -20.02 -0.15 20.54
N GLN A 529 -19.60 1.11 20.42
CA GLN A 529 -19.38 1.83 19.15
C GLN A 529 -18.32 1.22 18.19
N GLN A 530 -17.64 0.14 18.57
CA GLN A 530 -16.39 -0.27 17.95
C GLN A 530 -16.50 -1.37 16.90
N PHE A 531 -17.66 -2.01 16.76
CA PHE A 531 -17.80 -3.16 15.86
C PHE A 531 -18.70 -2.86 14.69
N SER A 532 -18.13 -2.99 13.51
CA SER A 532 -18.81 -2.89 12.23
C SER A 532 -18.73 -4.27 11.58
N VAL A 533 -19.85 -5.00 11.55
CA VAL A 533 -19.92 -6.16 10.68
C VAL A 533 -20.07 -5.60 9.27
N ARG A 534 -19.08 -5.91 8.41
CA ARG A 534 -18.93 -5.34 7.07
C ARG A 534 -20.22 -5.43 6.28
N SER A 535 -20.40 -4.41 5.43
CA SER A 535 -21.58 -4.17 4.62
C SER A 535 -22.24 -5.41 4.02
N THR A 536 -23.52 -5.60 4.30
CA THR A 536 -24.32 -6.52 3.49
C THR A 536 -24.71 -5.83 2.18
N LYS A 537 -24.79 -6.60 1.09
CA LYS A 537 -25.28 -6.08 -0.19
C LYS A 537 -26.78 -5.86 -0.05
N ILE A 538 -27.23 -4.68 -0.49
CA ILE A 538 -28.64 -4.38 -0.63
C ILE A 538 -28.98 -4.62 -2.10
N ASP A 539 -30.03 -5.40 -2.36
CA ASP A 539 -30.50 -5.62 -3.74
C ASP A 539 -31.25 -4.40 -4.29
N ASN A 540 -31.74 -4.50 -5.52
CA ASN A 540 -32.46 -3.41 -6.17
C ASN A 540 -33.79 -3.08 -5.48
N ASP A 541 -34.36 -4.02 -4.73
CA ASP A 541 -35.65 -3.84 -4.05
C ASP A 541 -35.46 -3.39 -2.59
N GLY A 542 -34.22 -3.07 -2.22
CA GLY A 542 -33.87 -2.65 -0.87
C GLY A 542 -33.72 -3.81 0.11
N ASN A 543 -33.82 -5.07 -0.34
CA ASN A 543 -33.69 -6.21 0.55
C ASN A 543 -32.24 -6.49 0.90
N TRP A 544 -32.04 -7.02 2.09
CA TRP A 544 -30.75 -7.41 2.60
C TRP A 544 -30.87 -8.58 3.58
N GLU A 545 -29.79 -9.33 3.72
CA GLU A 545 -29.69 -10.44 4.67
C GLU A 545 -28.45 -10.32 5.56
N PHE A 546 -28.58 -10.78 6.80
CA PHE A 546 -27.48 -10.96 7.75
C PHE A 546 -27.65 -12.30 8.47
N LYS A 547 -26.96 -13.32 7.95
CA LYS A 547 -27.06 -14.73 8.40
C LYS A 547 -26.41 -15.03 9.75
N ASN A 548 -25.70 -14.05 10.31
CA ASN A 548 -24.87 -14.19 11.50
C ASN A 548 -25.34 -13.22 12.59
N ALA A 549 -26.62 -12.85 12.64
CA ALA A 549 -27.07 -11.91 13.65
C ALA A 549 -26.96 -12.56 15.05
N PRO A 550 -26.45 -11.84 16.07
CA PRO A 550 -26.46 -12.32 17.44
C PRO A 550 -27.89 -12.43 17.96
N THR A 551 -28.10 -13.40 18.85
CA THR A 551 -29.42 -13.72 19.40
C THR A 551 -29.80 -12.90 20.63
N ASN A 552 -28.84 -12.22 21.25
CA ASN A 552 -28.98 -11.58 22.56
C ASN A 552 -28.47 -10.14 22.63
N VAL A 553 -28.07 -9.55 21.50
CA VAL A 553 -27.56 -8.17 21.44
C VAL A 553 -28.37 -7.36 20.42
N PRO A 554 -28.84 -6.15 20.76
CA PRO A 554 -29.49 -5.29 19.78
C PRO A 554 -28.53 -4.86 18.68
N LEU A 555 -29.03 -4.65 17.48
CA LEU A 555 -28.23 -4.21 16.33
C LEU A 555 -28.53 -2.76 15.99
N ILE A 556 -27.50 -1.95 15.79
CA ILE A 556 -27.64 -0.58 15.32
C ILE A 556 -27.24 -0.51 13.85
N LEU A 557 -28.16 -0.08 13.01
CA LEU A 557 -27.95 -0.01 11.57
C LEU A 557 -27.60 1.42 11.17
N TYR A 558 -26.56 1.55 10.36
CA TYR A 558 -26.11 2.81 9.79
C TYR A 558 -26.10 2.74 8.26
N ALA A 559 -26.51 3.85 7.64
CA ALA A 559 -26.36 4.08 6.21
C ALA A 559 -25.33 5.18 5.96
N ASN A 560 -24.57 5.06 4.87
CA ASN A 560 -23.76 6.16 4.37
C ASN A 560 -24.58 6.94 3.33
N VAL A 561 -25.08 8.10 3.72
CA VAL A 561 -25.86 9.02 2.86
C VAL A 561 -25.02 10.26 2.63
N ARG A 562 -24.63 10.55 1.38
CA ARG A 562 -23.82 11.75 1.01
C ARG A 562 -22.57 11.93 1.88
N ASN A 563 -21.83 10.85 2.12
CA ASN A 563 -20.64 10.81 2.99
C ASN A 563 -20.90 11.07 4.48
N GLN A 564 -22.15 11.11 4.91
CA GLN A 564 -22.52 11.13 6.31
C GLN A 564 -23.02 9.76 6.74
N ARG A 565 -22.57 9.34 7.92
CA ARG A 565 -23.01 8.11 8.56
C ARG A 565 -24.24 8.40 9.41
N VAL A 566 -25.39 7.87 9.02
CA VAL A 566 -26.68 8.11 9.67
C VAL A 566 -27.17 6.82 10.32
N LYS A 567 -27.56 6.85 11.60
CA LYS A 567 -28.27 5.73 12.25
C LYS A 567 -29.68 5.67 11.65
N ILE A 568 -30.05 4.53 11.07
CA ILE A 568 -31.35 4.37 10.40
C ILE A 568 -32.31 3.44 11.15
N ALA A 569 -31.80 2.53 11.98
CA ALA A 569 -32.63 1.64 12.79
C ALA A 569 -31.87 1.09 14.01
N GLU A 570 -32.64 0.59 14.97
CA GLU A 570 -32.17 -0.27 16.05
C GLU A 570 -33.07 -1.51 16.07
N ILE A 571 -32.47 -2.69 15.95
CA ILE A 571 -33.16 -3.97 15.81
C ILE A 571 -33.01 -4.75 17.10
N GLY A 572 -34.14 -5.18 17.67
CA GLY A 572 -34.17 -5.97 18.89
C GLY A 572 -33.57 -7.38 18.69
N PRO A 573 -33.12 -8.03 19.78
CA PRO A 573 -32.51 -9.37 19.72
C PRO A 573 -33.43 -10.47 19.17
N ASN A 574 -34.75 -10.26 19.17
CA ASN A 574 -35.75 -11.26 18.75
C ASN A 574 -36.36 -11.00 17.36
N GLU A 575 -35.99 -9.91 16.67
CA GLU A 575 -36.63 -9.50 15.41
C GLU A 575 -35.94 -10.11 14.19
N ASN A 576 -36.52 -11.08 13.49
CA ASN A 576 -35.87 -11.72 12.33
C ASN A 576 -36.20 -11.06 10.98
N LYS A 577 -37.16 -10.12 10.97
CA LYS A 577 -37.57 -9.34 9.79
C LYS A 577 -37.75 -7.89 10.18
N VAL A 578 -37.16 -6.97 9.41
CA VAL A 578 -37.27 -5.52 9.68
C VAL A 578 -37.48 -4.74 8.40
N GLN A 579 -38.44 -3.80 8.42
CA GLN A 579 -38.60 -2.79 7.37
C GLN A 579 -38.11 -1.44 7.90
N ILE A 580 -37.27 -0.77 7.12
CA ILE A 580 -36.64 0.49 7.50
C ILE A 580 -36.98 1.54 6.46
N THR A 581 -37.78 2.52 6.82
CA THR A 581 -38.06 3.67 5.95
C THR A 581 -36.91 4.66 6.04
N MET A 582 -36.29 4.97 4.90
CA MET A 582 -35.23 5.98 4.87
C MET A 582 -35.81 7.35 5.23
N PRO A 583 -35.16 8.12 6.13
CA PRO A 583 -35.63 9.45 6.47
C PRO A 583 -35.61 10.34 5.21
N THR A 584 -36.68 11.11 5.00
CA THR A 584 -36.71 12.16 3.98
C THR A 584 -35.71 13.25 4.37
N SER A 585 -35.11 13.92 3.38
CA SER A 585 -34.08 14.96 3.59
C SER A 585 -34.48 16.04 4.59
N ASP A 586 -35.78 16.29 4.71
CA ASP A 586 -36.34 17.41 5.47
C ASP A 586 -36.51 17.07 6.97
N SER A 587 -36.30 15.81 7.35
CA SER A 587 -36.47 15.30 8.72
C SER A 587 -35.15 15.03 9.46
N GLN A 588 -34.00 15.31 8.84
CA GLN A 588 -32.71 15.13 9.50
C GLN A 588 -32.58 16.13 10.66
N PRO A 589 -32.37 15.69 11.91
CA PRO A 589 -32.06 16.62 12.99
C PRO A 589 -30.81 17.39 12.58
N GLN A 590 -30.89 18.73 12.56
CA GLN A 590 -29.71 19.59 12.35
C GLN A 590 -28.61 19.05 13.27
N SER A 591 -27.54 18.50 12.68
CA SER A 591 -26.43 18.00 13.47
C SER A 591 -25.97 19.18 14.31
N LYS A 592 -26.06 19.08 15.64
CA LYS A 592 -25.33 19.99 16.51
C LYS A 592 -23.89 19.87 16.07
N SER A 593 -23.40 20.86 15.32
CA SER A 593 -21.98 20.96 15.04
C SER A 593 -21.32 20.94 16.42
N ASN A 594 -20.40 20.01 16.63
CA ASN A 594 -19.49 20.13 17.76
C ASN A 594 -18.68 21.40 17.50
N GLY A 595 -19.18 22.52 18.01
CA GLY A 595 -18.55 23.82 17.89
C GLY A 595 -17.26 23.81 18.68
N SER A 596 -16.17 23.36 18.06
CA SER A 596 -14.86 23.89 18.38
C SER A 596 -14.81 25.31 17.82
N SER A 597 -15.35 26.28 18.56
CA SER A 597 -15.13 27.70 18.28
C SER A 597 -13.69 28.05 18.65
N LEU A 598 -12.75 27.77 17.75
CA LEU A 598 -11.59 28.64 17.58
C LEU A 598 -12.10 29.90 16.86
N GLN A 599 -12.60 30.87 17.64
CA GLN A 599 -12.76 32.21 17.12
C GLN A 599 -11.38 32.88 17.01
N PRO A 600 -11.07 33.58 15.90
CA PRO A 600 -9.93 34.46 15.84
C PRO A 600 -10.26 35.76 16.58
N ASN A 601 -9.63 35.99 17.73
CA ASN A 601 -9.52 37.31 18.33
C ASN A 601 -8.54 38.15 17.50
N LEU A 602 -8.99 38.64 16.35
CA LEU A 602 -8.23 39.56 15.51
C LEU A 602 -9.14 40.64 14.92
N ALA A 603 -9.90 41.32 15.78
CA ALA A 603 -10.62 42.55 15.43
C ALA A 603 -10.95 43.37 16.69
N LYS A 604 -9.93 43.76 17.47
CA LYS A 604 -10.07 44.81 18.51
C LYS A 604 -8.78 45.55 18.86
N LEU A 605 -7.87 45.67 17.89
CA LEU A 605 -6.67 46.47 17.99
C LEU A 605 -6.36 47.02 16.60
N LEU A 606 -6.99 48.15 16.28
CA LEU A 606 -6.54 49.20 15.35
C LEU A 606 -7.73 50.15 15.14
N GLY A 607 -7.70 51.32 15.78
CA GLY A 607 -8.77 52.29 15.58
C GLY A 607 -8.81 53.56 16.42
N ILE A 608 -7.76 54.00 17.13
CA ILE A 608 -7.65 55.43 17.56
C ILE A 608 -6.18 55.86 17.55
N PHE A 609 -5.73 56.44 16.44
CA PHE A 609 -4.77 57.55 16.42
C PHE A 609 -5.18 58.47 15.27
N ARG A 610 -5.94 59.52 15.60
CA ARG A 610 -6.05 60.72 14.76
C ARG A 610 -4.95 61.66 15.23
N LEU A 611 -3.92 61.85 14.40
CA LEU A 611 -3.07 63.02 14.47
C LEU A 611 -3.83 64.18 13.81
N GLY A 612 -4.28 65.14 14.62
CA GLY A 612 -4.65 66.45 14.15
C GLY A 612 -3.42 67.34 14.15
N ASN A 613 -2.95 67.71 12.96
CA ASN A 613 -2.11 68.89 12.79
C ASN A 613 -3.02 70.09 12.50
N THR A 614 -3.01 71.05 13.41
CA THR A 614 -3.31 72.46 13.11
C THR A 614 -2.13 73.28 13.58
N ALA A 615 -1.67 74.15 12.68
CA ALA A 615 -0.57 75.08 12.84
C ALA A 615 -0.72 76.03 14.03
N LYS A 616 0.36 76.23 14.78
CA LYS A 616 1.03 77.52 14.98
C LYS A 616 2.42 77.30 15.57
#